data_AF-A0A8T3UAI2-F1
#
_entry.id   AF-A0A8T3UAI2-F1
#
_cell.length_a   1.000
_cell.length_b   1.000
_cell.length_c   1.000
_cell.angle_alpha   90.00
_cell.angle_beta   90.00
_cell.angle_gamma   90.00
#
_symmetry.space_group_name_H-M   'P 1'
#
loop_
_entity.id
_entity.type
_entity.pdbx_description
1 polymer ?
#
loop_
_entity_poly.entity_id
_entity_poly.type
_entity_poly.pdbx_seq_one_letter_code
_entity_poly.pdbx_strand_id
1 'polypeptide(L)'
;SFVLTEDDPFVCIDLDNVKDSFENVQDIISDFGETYKEISVSGNGVHIFAKGRIHKNINNQADRFEMYKSNKCIAMTGDVIGTCTEVKNEQYKLNLYYEKYAIKETIQEQIAYYKSIDSDVPDIEEILKAIYMTNKKGRELFRGEYSTGDASKDDFQLLLILNSFTHGNADLMLEIFLQSALNRMGDMSKRRTEAAYIKYLNQSIQKAHEVGGNNYWDYNYHRKTREAVR
;
A
#
# COMPACT_ATOMS: atom_id res chain seq x y z
N SER A 1 -22.83 11.37 14.86
CA SER A 1 -22.54 10.18 14.03
C SER A 1 -22.01 10.62 12.68
N PHE A 2 -21.18 9.78 12.06
CA PHE A 2 -20.59 9.98 10.74
C PHE A 2 -20.84 8.73 9.89
N VAL A 3 -21.27 8.89 8.64
CA VAL A 3 -21.54 7.77 7.74
C VAL A 3 -20.37 7.65 6.77
N LEU A 4 -19.69 6.51 6.80
CA LEU A 4 -18.61 6.20 5.85
C LEU A 4 -19.21 5.81 4.50
N THR A 5 -18.71 6.41 3.43
CA THR A 5 -19.08 6.13 2.04
C THR A 5 -17.85 5.71 1.22
N GLU A 6 -18.05 5.06 0.08
CA GLU A 6 -16.94 4.60 -0.78
C GLU A 6 -16.03 5.76 -1.25
N ASP A 7 -16.59 6.94 -1.46
CA ASP A 7 -15.84 8.10 -1.95
C ASP A 7 -15.02 8.79 -0.86
N ASP A 8 -15.39 8.61 0.42
CA ASP A 8 -14.70 9.24 1.55
C ASP A 8 -13.25 8.78 1.64
N PRO A 9 -12.31 9.68 1.94
CA PRO A 9 -10.91 9.31 2.12
C PRO A 9 -10.66 8.61 3.46
N PHE A 10 -11.69 8.31 4.24
CA PHE A 10 -11.60 7.91 5.63
C PHE A 10 -11.83 6.42 5.82
N VAL A 11 -11.05 5.83 6.72
CA VAL A 11 -11.22 4.49 7.26
C VAL A 11 -11.38 4.61 8.77
N CYS A 12 -12.33 3.89 9.33
CA CYS A 12 -12.50 3.76 10.77
C CYS A 12 -12.11 2.34 11.21
N ILE A 13 -11.18 2.23 12.14
CA ILE A 13 -10.95 1.01 12.92
C ILE A 13 -11.83 1.12 14.17
N ASP A 14 -12.69 0.13 14.38
CA ASP A 14 -13.64 0.08 15.49
C ASP A 14 -13.23 -1.07 16.42
N LEU A 15 -12.79 -0.72 17.62
CA LEU A 15 -12.25 -1.64 18.60
C LEU A 15 -13.19 -1.69 19.80
N ASP A 16 -13.87 -2.82 19.97
CA ASP A 16 -14.82 -3.02 21.07
C ASP A 16 -14.19 -3.73 22.27
N ASN A 17 -14.72 -3.41 23.46
CA ASN A 17 -14.36 -4.04 24.75
C ASN A 17 -12.87 -3.99 25.09
N VAL A 18 -12.25 -2.84 24.86
CA VAL A 18 -10.82 -2.57 25.05
C VAL A 18 -10.37 -2.84 26.50
N LYS A 19 -11.22 -2.68 27.51
CA LYS A 19 -10.84 -2.99 28.92
C LYS A 19 -10.65 -4.49 29.17
N ASP A 20 -11.35 -5.36 28.45
CA ASP A 20 -11.27 -6.81 28.63
C ASP A 20 -10.14 -7.45 27.83
N SER A 21 -9.59 -6.73 26.84
CA SER A 21 -8.53 -7.20 25.95
C SER A 21 -7.38 -6.20 25.79
N PHE A 22 -7.14 -5.38 26.82
CA PHE A 22 -6.28 -4.20 26.77
C PHE A 22 -4.90 -4.46 26.14
N GLU A 23 -4.23 -5.55 26.51
CA GLU A 23 -2.91 -5.92 25.97
C GLU A 23 -2.92 -6.14 24.44
N ASN A 24 -4.02 -6.65 23.87
CA ASN A 24 -4.12 -6.96 22.44
C ASN A 24 -4.44 -5.74 21.56
N VAL A 25 -5.08 -4.71 22.14
CA VAL A 25 -5.52 -3.50 21.42
C VAL A 25 -4.61 -2.29 21.69
N GLN A 26 -3.79 -2.34 22.74
CA GLN A 26 -2.86 -1.28 23.09
C GLN A 26 -1.84 -1.01 21.97
N ASP A 27 -1.30 -2.06 21.34
CA ASP A 27 -0.37 -1.93 20.22
C ASP A 27 -1.00 -1.18 19.05
N ILE A 28 -2.27 -1.49 18.73
CA ILE A 28 -3.03 -0.84 17.65
C ILE A 28 -3.22 0.65 17.96
N ILE A 29 -3.70 0.96 19.17
CA ILE A 29 -3.94 2.35 19.58
C ILE A 29 -2.64 3.17 19.58
N SER A 30 -1.52 2.54 19.95
CA SER A 30 -0.19 3.14 19.96
C SER A 30 0.36 3.36 18.55
N ASP A 31 0.23 2.38 17.65
CA ASP A 31 0.69 2.48 16.26
C ASP A 31 -0.03 3.61 15.51
N PHE A 32 -1.33 3.77 15.76
CA PHE A 32 -2.12 4.89 15.25
C PHE A 32 -2.00 6.15 16.13
N GLY A 33 -0.88 6.32 16.85
CA GLY A 33 -0.54 7.42 17.75
C GLY A 33 -0.83 8.83 17.22
N GLU A 34 -0.61 9.03 15.93
CA GLU A 34 -0.56 10.35 15.29
C GLU A 34 -1.85 10.75 14.56
N THR A 35 -2.91 9.94 14.61
CA THR A 35 -4.21 10.25 14.00
C THR A 35 -5.33 10.34 15.03
N TYR A 36 -6.46 10.91 14.60
CA TYR A 36 -7.66 11.08 15.41
C TYR A 36 -8.18 9.76 15.97
N LYS A 37 -8.42 9.75 17.29
CA LYS A 37 -8.98 8.62 18.03
C LYS A 37 -9.90 9.13 19.11
N GLU A 38 -10.97 8.41 19.37
CA GLU A 38 -11.94 8.77 20.40
C GLU A 38 -12.45 7.54 21.16
N ILE A 39 -12.90 7.76 22.39
CA ILE A 39 -13.62 6.73 23.17
C ILE A 39 -15.01 6.57 22.56
N SER A 40 -15.45 5.33 22.31
CA SER A 40 -16.77 5.06 21.74
C SER A 40 -17.90 5.34 22.74
N VAL A 41 -19.14 5.41 22.26
CA VAL A 41 -20.33 5.73 23.09
C VAL A 41 -20.51 4.79 24.29
N SER A 42 -20.02 3.54 24.20
CA SER A 42 -20.11 2.57 25.29
C SER A 42 -19.16 2.89 26.47
N GLY A 43 -18.16 3.76 26.27
CA GLY A 43 -17.08 3.99 27.23
C GLY A 43 -16.12 2.82 27.41
N ASN A 44 -16.23 1.79 26.56
CA ASN A 44 -15.39 0.59 26.57
C ASN A 44 -14.83 0.23 25.18
N GLY A 45 -15.10 1.03 24.15
CA GLY A 45 -14.51 0.87 22.83
C GLY A 45 -13.71 2.11 22.42
N VAL A 46 -13.00 1.99 21.31
CA VAL A 46 -12.19 3.05 20.71
C VAL A 46 -12.45 3.09 19.22
N HIS A 47 -12.77 4.27 18.69
CA HIS A 47 -12.74 4.52 17.25
C HIS A 47 -11.41 5.16 16.89
N ILE A 48 -10.77 4.67 15.83
CA ILE A 48 -9.56 5.24 15.25
C ILE A 48 -9.89 5.63 13.81
N PHE A 49 -9.75 6.90 13.46
CA PHE A 49 -9.95 7.37 12.10
C PHE A 49 -8.61 7.66 11.44
N ALA A 50 -8.46 7.21 10.21
CA ALA A 50 -7.30 7.48 9.38
C ALA A 50 -7.73 7.79 7.94
N LYS A 51 -6.89 8.52 7.20
CA LYS A 51 -7.03 8.67 5.76
C LYS A 51 -6.30 7.52 5.06
N GLY A 52 -6.96 6.91 4.09
CA GLY A 52 -6.42 5.84 3.28
C GLY A 52 -7.51 5.02 2.60
N ARG A 53 -7.11 3.94 1.95
CA ARG A 53 -7.99 3.01 1.25
C ARG A 53 -7.71 1.60 1.76
N ILE A 54 -8.77 0.84 1.96
CA ILE A 54 -8.71 -0.60 2.20
C ILE A 54 -9.66 -1.26 1.22
N HIS A 55 -9.44 -2.53 0.94
CA HIS A 55 -10.21 -3.15 -0.12
C HIS A 55 -11.66 -3.44 0.27
N LYS A 56 -11.88 -4.14 1.38
CA LYS A 56 -13.23 -4.40 1.91
C LYS A 56 -13.27 -4.03 3.38
N ASN A 57 -14.47 -3.93 3.91
CA ASN A 57 -14.63 -3.85 5.35
C ASN A 57 -14.18 -5.18 5.98
N ILE A 58 -13.51 -5.10 7.12
CA ILE A 58 -13.19 -6.24 7.96
C ILE A 58 -14.16 -6.24 9.13
N ASN A 59 -14.78 -7.39 9.38
CA ASN A 59 -15.44 -7.70 10.65
C ASN A 59 -14.92 -9.07 11.10
N ASN A 60 -13.76 -9.07 11.75
CA ASN A 60 -13.14 -10.28 12.26
C ASN A 60 -13.50 -10.45 13.74
N GLN A 61 -14.58 -11.20 13.98
CA GLN A 61 -15.10 -11.45 15.33
C GLN A 61 -14.14 -12.28 16.19
N ALA A 62 -13.33 -13.16 15.58
CA ALA A 62 -12.39 -14.01 16.31
C ALA A 62 -11.28 -13.18 16.96
N ASP A 63 -10.74 -12.22 16.20
CA ASP A 63 -9.71 -11.29 16.68
C ASP A 63 -10.27 -10.01 17.29
N ARG A 64 -11.61 -9.86 17.32
CA ARG A 64 -12.34 -8.67 17.79
C ARG A 64 -11.87 -7.39 17.11
N PHE A 65 -11.63 -7.47 15.80
CA PHE A 65 -11.10 -6.38 15.00
C PHE A 65 -12.06 -6.03 13.87
N GLU A 66 -12.50 -4.78 13.85
CA GLU A 66 -13.34 -4.25 12.79
C GLU A 66 -12.67 -3.06 12.12
N MET A 67 -12.80 -2.97 10.79
CA MET A 67 -12.23 -1.89 9.99
C MET A 67 -13.15 -1.58 8.81
N TYR A 68 -13.58 -0.33 8.69
CA TYR A 68 -14.62 0.08 7.74
C TYR A 68 -14.15 1.25 6.87
N LYS A 69 -14.33 1.14 5.55
CA LYS A 69 -14.21 2.25 4.60
C LYS A 69 -15.55 2.82 4.16
N SER A 70 -16.64 2.05 4.26
CA SER A 70 -17.94 2.43 3.71
C SER A 70 -19.09 1.68 4.38
N ASN A 71 -20.34 2.09 4.10
CA ASN A 71 -21.57 1.41 4.49
C ASN A 71 -21.69 1.15 6.01
N LYS A 72 -21.06 2.00 6.82
CA LYS A 72 -21.10 1.93 8.29
C LYS A 72 -21.30 3.34 8.85
N CYS A 73 -22.28 3.47 9.74
CA CYS A 73 -22.48 4.67 10.54
C CYS A 73 -21.70 4.53 11.85
N ILE A 74 -20.75 5.42 12.09
CA ILE A 74 -19.95 5.46 13.32
C ILE A 74 -20.53 6.52 14.26
N ALA A 75 -20.77 6.12 15.51
CA ALA A 75 -21.30 7.03 16.53
C ALA A 75 -20.16 7.90 17.11
N MET A 76 -19.94 9.06 16.49
CA MET A 76 -18.93 10.03 16.93
C MET A 76 -19.20 10.55 18.35
N THR A 77 -18.17 10.61 19.20
CA THR A 77 -18.26 11.13 20.58
C THR A 77 -17.51 12.45 20.76
N GLY A 78 -16.40 12.64 20.05
CA GLY A 78 -15.48 13.76 20.29
C GLY A 78 -14.63 13.60 21.55
N ASP A 79 -14.73 12.49 22.27
CA ASP A 79 -13.95 12.22 23.49
C ASP A 79 -12.55 11.71 23.12
N VAL A 80 -11.68 12.66 22.75
CA VAL A 80 -10.40 12.38 22.09
C VAL A 80 -9.42 11.64 23.00
N ILE A 81 -8.78 10.61 22.45
CA ILE A 81 -7.68 9.89 23.10
C ILE A 81 -6.35 10.49 22.64
N GLY A 82 -5.61 11.08 23.57
CA GLY A 82 -4.34 11.75 23.29
C GLY A 82 -4.52 13.22 22.90
N THR A 83 -3.63 13.76 22.07
CA THR A 83 -3.62 15.18 21.69
C THR A 83 -3.94 15.44 20.22
N CYS A 84 -4.00 14.40 19.38
CA CYS A 84 -4.25 14.57 17.95
C CYS A 84 -5.75 14.72 17.66
N THR A 85 -6.14 15.89 17.15
CA THR A 85 -7.52 16.20 16.76
C THR A 85 -7.74 16.12 15.25
N GLU A 86 -6.71 15.74 14.48
CA GLU A 86 -6.75 15.66 13.02
C GLU A 86 -6.68 14.21 12.51
N VAL A 87 -7.40 13.93 11.43
CA VAL A 87 -7.28 12.64 10.74
C VAL A 87 -6.09 12.68 9.76
N LYS A 88 -5.06 11.89 10.03
CA LYS A 88 -3.82 11.81 9.23
C LYS A 88 -3.87 10.69 8.20
N ASN A 89 -3.02 10.79 7.17
CA ASN A 89 -2.82 9.69 6.21
C ASN A 89 -1.96 8.62 6.87
N GLU A 90 -2.50 7.40 6.95
CA GLU A 90 -1.86 6.25 7.61
C GLU A 90 -1.96 5.00 6.71
N GLN A 91 -1.90 5.16 5.39
CA GLN A 91 -2.09 4.08 4.41
C GLN A 91 -1.24 2.83 4.69
N TYR A 92 0.03 3.02 5.08
CA TYR A 92 0.94 1.92 5.41
C TYR A 92 0.42 1.09 6.60
N LYS A 93 0.02 1.74 7.69
CA LYS A 93 -0.51 1.07 8.88
C LYS A 93 -1.84 0.41 8.57
N LEU A 94 -2.71 1.09 7.81
CA LEU A 94 -3.97 0.50 7.35
C LEU A 94 -3.74 -0.80 6.59
N ASN A 95 -2.78 -0.86 5.65
CA ASN A 95 -2.45 -2.09 4.92
C ASN A 95 -1.92 -3.19 5.84
N LEU A 96 -0.98 -2.88 6.74
CA LEU A 96 -0.41 -3.84 7.69
C LEU A 96 -1.49 -4.51 8.55
N TYR A 97 -2.39 -3.70 9.11
CA TYR A 97 -3.48 -4.19 9.94
C TYR A 97 -4.56 -4.89 9.12
N TYR A 98 -4.81 -4.42 7.91
CA TYR A 98 -5.72 -5.07 6.99
C TYR A 98 -5.25 -6.50 6.65
N GLU A 99 -3.98 -6.69 6.29
CA GLU A 99 -3.41 -8.01 6.00
C GLU A 99 -3.42 -8.94 7.21
N LYS A 100 -3.14 -8.40 8.40
CA LYS A 100 -3.12 -9.15 9.66
C LYS A 100 -4.50 -9.69 10.04
N TYR A 101 -5.54 -8.88 9.89
CA TYR A 101 -6.89 -9.18 10.41
C TYR A 101 -7.91 -9.53 9.34
N ALA A 102 -7.58 -9.41 8.05
CA ALA A 102 -8.44 -9.89 6.99
C ALA A 102 -8.73 -11.37 7.21
N ILE A 103 -10.02 -11.70 7.33
CA ILE A 103 -10.47 -13.08 7.31
C ILE A 103 -9.95 -13.67 6.01
N LYS A 104 -9.11 -14.71 6.12
CA LYS A 104 -8.58 -15.45 4.98
C LYS A 104 -9.73 -16.14 4.28
N GLU A 105 -10.36 -15.40 3.38
CA GLU A 105 -11.20 -15.90 2.31
C GLU A 105 -10.46 -17.06 1.63
N THR A 106 -11.20 -18.06 1.19
CA THR A 106 -10.64 -19.22 0.50
C THR A 106 -9.71 -18.75 -0.62
N ILE A 107 -8.71 -19.56 -1.00
CA ILE A 107 -7.78 -19.23 -2.11
C ILE A 107 -8.57 -18.77 -3.36
N GLN A 108 -9.76 -19.33 -3.60
CA GLN A 108 -10.65 -18.93 -4.68
C GLN A 108 -11.26 -17.53 -4.51
N GLU A 109 -11.71 -17.18 -3.30
CA GLU A 109 -12.22 -15.84 -2.99
C GLU A 109 -11.10 -14.80 -3.01
N GLN A 110 -9.90 -15.12 -2.51
CA GLN A 110 -8.71 -14.26 -2.65
C GLN A 110 -8.32 -14.05 -4.12
N ILE A 111 -8.35 -15.09 -4.95
CA ILE A 111 -8.08 -14.97 -6.39
C ILE A 111 -9.17 -14.16 -7.09
N ALA A 112 -10.45 -14.37 -6.75
CA ALA A 112 -11.57 -13.60 -7.30
C ALA A 112 -11.51 -12.13 -6.85
N TYR A 113 -11.07 -11.89 -5.63
CA TYR A 113 -10.82 -10.59 -5.02
C TYR A 113 -9.65 -9.88 -5.69
N TYR A 114 -8.46 -10.48 -5.83
CA TYR A 114 -7.34 -9.88 -6.58
C TYR A 114 -7.65 -9.69 -8.07
N LYS A 115 -8.62 -10.44 -8.61
CA LYS A 115 -9.19 -10.21 -9.96
C LYS A 115 -10.32 -9.17 -10.02
N SER A 116 -10.91 -8.79 -8.88
CA SER A 116 -12.03 -7.84 -8.78
C SER A 116 -11.66 -6.52 -8.09
N ILE A 117 -10.48 -6.45 -7.44
CA ILE A 117 -9.73 -5.20 -7.33
C ILE A 117 -9.43 -4.83 -8.76
N ASP A 118 -9.97 -3.71 -9.18
CA ASP A 118 -9.48 -2.98 -10.34
C ASP A 118 -8.09 -2.41 -10.00
N SER A 119 -7.13 -3.31 -9.74
CA SER A 119 -5.71 -3.03 -9.81
C SER A 119 -5.39 -3.39 -11.25
N ASP A 120 -5.37 -2.38 -12.11
CA ASP A 120 -4.80 -2.50 -13.45
C ASP A 120 -3.36 -3.07 -13.39
N VAL A 121 -2.70 -3.06 -12.23
CA VAL A 121 -1.37 -3.64 -11.99
C VAL A 121 -1.47 -5.15 -11.71
N PRO A 122 -0.89 -6.00 -12.57
CA PRO A 122 -0.84 -7.44 -12.37
C PRO A 122 0.30 -7.86 -11.43
N ASP A 123 0.55 -9.16 -11.29
CA ASP A 123 1.66 -9.67 -10.48
C ASP A 123 3.05 -9.32 -11.07
N ILE A 124 4.11 -9.56 -10.27
CA ILE A 124 5.50 -9.25 -10.66
C ILE A 124 5.92 -9.96 -11.95
N GLU A 125 5.47 -11.20 -12.17
CA GLU A 125 5.84 -11.95 -13.37
C GLU A 125 5.25 -11.30 -14.62
N GLU A 126 3.97 -10.91 -14.58
CA GLU A 126 3.29 -10.21 -15.67
C GLU A 126 3.84 -8.79 -15.88
N ILE A 127 4.17 -8.06 -14.81
CA ILE A 127 4.85 -6.75 -14.89
C ILE A 127 6.19 -6.89 -15.61
N LEU A 128 7.04 -7.83 -15.18
CA LEU A 128 8.35 -8.05 -15.79
C LEU A 128 8.21 -8.48 -17.24
N LYS A 129 7.26 -9.37 -17.55
CA LYS A 129 6.95 -9.77 -18.93
C LYS A 129 6.56 -8.56 -19.78
N ALA A 130 5.70 -7.68 -19.28
CA ALA A 130 5.32 -6.45 -19.98
C ALA A 130 6.55 -5.56 -20.24
N ILE A 131 7.35 -5.27 -19.22
CA ILE A 131 8.60 -4.49 -19.36
C ILE A 131 9.52 -5.12 -20.41
N TYR A 132 9.70 -6.43 -20.38
CA TYR A 132 10.59 -7.14 -21.30
C TYR A 132 10.10 -7.10 -22.74
N MET A 133 8.79 -7.14 -22.94
CA MET A 133 8.17 -7.11 -24.28
C MET A 133 8.06 -5.70 -24.85
N THR A 134 7.79 -4.69 -24.02
CA THR A 134 7.37 -3.36 -24.51
C THR A 134 8.34 -2.24 -24.18
N ASN A 135 9.23 -2.41 -23.20
CA ASN A 135 10.17 -1.38 -22.76
C ASN A 135 11.62 -1.87 -22.88
N LYS A 136 12.23 -1.65 -24.05
CA LYS A 136 13.62 -2.03 -24.35
C LYS A 136 14.60 -1.53 -23.28
N LYS A 137 14.48 -0.26 -22.90
CA LYS A 137 15.38 0.37 -21.92
C LYS A 137 15.20 -0.22 -20.52
N GLY A 138 13.96 -0.47 -20.11
CA GLY A 138 13.65 -1.13 -18.84
C GLY A 138 14.24 -2.53 -18.77
N ARG A 139 14.11 -3.31 -19.84
CA ARG A 139 14.74 -4.64 -19.96
C ARG A 139 16.26 -4.57 -19.86
N GLU A 140 16.90 -3.67 -20.60
CA GLU A 140 18.36 -3.54 -20.61
C GLU A 140 18.90 -3.08 -19.25
N LEU A 141 18.26 -2.09 -18.60
CA LEU A 141 18.59 -1.67 -17.24
C LEU A 141 18.41 -2.82 -16.24
N PHE A 142 17.28 -3.53 -16.30
CA PHE A 142 16.99 -4.63 -15.38
C PHE A 142 18.02 -5.75 -15.45
N ARG A 143 18.52 -6.05 -16.65
CA ARG A 143 19.55 -7.07 -16.88
C ARG A 143 20.99 -6.56 -16.72
N GLY A 144 21.18 -5.26 -16.49
CA GLY A 144 22.52 -4.66 -16.43
C GLY A 144 23.23 -4.58 -17.79
N GLU A 145 22.48 -4.66 -18.89
CA GLU A 145 22.97 -4.56 -20.27
C GLU A 145 23.12 -3.09 -20.72
N TYR A 146 22.55 -2.14 -19.95
CA TYR A 146 22.67 -0.70 -20.17
C TYR A 146 23.27 -0.01 -18.94
N SER A 147 24.18 0.93 -19.18
CA SER A 147 24.66 1.85 -18.14
C SER A 147 25.00 3.22 -18.72
N THR A 148 24.78 4.27 -17.94
CA THR A 148 25.24 5.63 -18.24
C THR A 148 26.62 5.94 -17.65
N GLY A 149 27.21 5.00 -16.89
CA GLY A 149 28.40 5.22 -16.07
C GLY A 149 28.12 5.89 -14.71
N ASP A 150 26.88 6.34 -14.48
CA ASP A 150 26.42 6.83 -13.19
C ASP A 150 25.36 5.88 -12.62
N ALA A 151 25.77 5.12 -11.60
CA ALA A 151 24.91 4.14 -10.95
C ALA A 151 23.63 4.74 -10.36
N SER A 152 23.67 5.95 -9.79
CA SER A 152 22.48 6.58 -9.23
C SER A 152 21.52 7.06 -10.32
N LYS A 153 22.07 7.47 -11.47
CA LYS A 153 21.27 7.81 -12.65
C LYS A 153 20.63 6.56 -13.25
N ASP A 154 21.34 5.44 -13.31
CA ASP A 154 20.82 4.17 -13.82
C ASP A 154 19.71 3.61 -12.92
N ASP A 155 19.91 3.65 -11.59
CA ASP A 155 18.89 3.26 -10.61
C ASP A 155 17.61 4.08 -10.80
N PHE A 156 17.74 5.41 -10.88
CA PHE A 156 16.60 6.30 -10.97
C PHE A 156 15.84 6.11 -12.30
N GLN A 157 16.55 5.84 -13.40
CA GLN A 157 15.90 5.54 -14.68
C GLN A 157 15.09 4.25 -14.62
N LEU A 158 15.58 3.20 -13.94
CA LEU A 158 14.79 1.99 -13.74
C LEU A 158 13.58 2.27 -12.85
N LEU A 159 13.75 3.01 -11.75
CA LEU A 159 12.65 3.39 -10.86
C LEU A 159 11.55 4.20 -11.56
N LEU A 160 11.89 5.10 -12.49
CA LEU A 160 10.87 5.80 -13.30
C LEU A 160 10.07 4.87 -14.21
N ILE A 161 10.71 3.82 -14.74
CA ILE A 161 10.02 2.80 -15.52
C ILE A 161 9.12 1.97 -14.61
N LEU A 162 9.63 1.52 -13.46
CA LEU A 162 8.85 0.75 -12.49
C LEU A 162 7.64 1.56 -12.01
N ASN A 163 7.80 2.85 -11.71
CA ASN A 163 6.69 3.75 -11.35
C ASN A 163 5.52 3.67 -12.35
N SER A 164 5.80 3.64 -13.65
CA SER A 164 4.77 3.54 -14.68
C SER A 164 4.11 2.15 -14.71
N PHE A 165 4.89 1.08 -14.57
CA PHE A 165 4.41 -0.31 -14.70
C PHE A 165 3.80 -0.89 -13.42
N THR A 166 4.11 -0.32 -12.25
CA THR A 166 3.52 -0.68 -10.95
C THR A 166 2.48 0.32 -10.48
N HIS A 167 2.17 1.33 -11.31
CA HIS A 167 1.23 2.42 -11.03
C HIS A 167 1.57 3.16 -9.72
N GLY A 168 2.87 3.38 -9.47
CA GLY A 168 3.37 4.04 -8.27
C GLY A 168 3.29 3.20 -6.99
N ASN A 169 3.03 1.89 -7.08
CA ASN A 169 3.14 1.01 -5.93
C ASN A 169 4.62 0.89 -5.51
N ALA A 170 4.98 1.59 -4.44
CA ALA A 170 6.35 1.68 -3.93
C ALA A 170 6.95 0.33 -3.54
N ASP A 171 6.14 -0.56 -2.97
CA ASP A 171 6.59 -1.87 -2.51
C ASP A 171 6.93 -2.77 -3.70
N LEU A 172 6.06 -2.79 -4.72
CA LEU A 172 6.36 -3.47 -5.99
C LEU A 172 7.58 -2.87 -6.69
N MET A 173 7.75 -1.55 -6.68
CA MET A 173 8.94 -0.92 -7.24
C MET A 173 10.21 -1.36 -6.52
N LEU A 174 10.19 -1.39 -5.19
CA LEU A 174 11.32 -1.82 -4.37
C LEU A 174 11.63 -3.31 -4.61
N GLU A 175 10.62 -4.17 -4.53
CA GLU A 175 10.76 -5.61 -4.69
C GLU A 175 11.31 -5.97 -6.07
N ILE A 176 10.74 -5.39 -7.14
CA ILE A 176 11.21 -5.60 -8.51
C ILE A 176 12.62 -5.03 -8.69
N PHE A 177 12.94 -3.86 -8.12
CA PHE A 177 14.29 -3.30 -8.22
C PHE A 177 15.34 -4.22 -7.60
N LEU A 178 15.03 -4.84 -6.44
CA LEU A 178 15.93 -5.76 -5.75
C LEU A 178 16.19 -7.06 -6.53
N GLN A 179 15.31 -7.42 -7.47
CA GLN A 179 15.52 -8.54 -8.40
C GLN A 179 16.37 -8.17 -9.63
N SER A 180 16.64 -6.88 -9.84
CA SER A 180 17.42 -6.42 -11.00
C SER A 180 18.93 -6.58 -10.80
N ALA A 181 19.67 -6.58 -11.91
CA ALA A 181 21.13 -6.55 -11.91
C ALA A 181 21.72 -5.25 -11.33
N LEU A 182 20.90 -4.20 -11.16
CA LEU A 182 21.33 -2.95 -10.52
C LEU A 182 21.36 -3.07 -8.99
N ASN A 183 20.78 -4.13 -8.42
CA ASN A 183 20.79 -4.33 -6.97
C ASN A 183 22.23 -4.52 -6.46
N ARG A 184 22.64 -3.61 -5.58
CA ARG A 184 23.95 -3.56 -4.94
C ARG A 184 23.86 -3.68 -3.41
N MET A 185 22.82 -4.33 -2.89
CA MET A 185 22.63 -4.51 -1.44
C MET A 185 23.83 -5.15 -0.73
N GLY A 186 24.59 -6.00 -1.42
CA GLY A 186 25.84 -6.59 -0.91
C GLY A 186 27.10 -5.72 -1.05
N ASP A 187 27.03 -4.59 -1.75
CA ASP A 187 28.17 -3.68 -1.95
C ASP A 187 28.17 -2.55 -0.93
N MET A 188 29.11 -2.65 0.02
CA MET A 188 29.24 -1.72 1.14
C MET A 188 30.09 -0.47 0.84
N SER A 189 30.55 -0.30 -0.40
CA SER A 189 31.45 0.80 -0.80
C SER A 189 30.82 2.18 -0.66
N LYS A 190 29.54 2.31 -1.04
CA LYS A 190 28.78 3.58 -0.95
C LYS A 190 27.77 3.61 0.21
N ARG A 191 27.21 2.45 0.58
CA ARG A 191 26.21 2.33 1.65
C ARG A 191 26.65 1.23 2.60
N ARG A 192 27.03 1.61 3.82
CA ARG A 192 27.71 0.70 4.77
C ARG A 192 26.82 -0.38 5.38
N THR A 193 25.51 -0.31 5.17
CA THR A 193 24.53 -1.27 5.71
C THR A 193 23.38 -1.46 4.72
N GLU A 194 22.74 -2.64 4.78
CA GLU A 194 21.54 -2.94 4.00
C GLU A 194 20.42 -1.93 4.29
N ALA A 195 20.22 -1.56 5.57
CA ALA A 195 19.24 -0.55 5.96
C ALA A 195 19.52 0.82 5.32
N ALA A 196 20.78 1.23 5.19
CA ALA A 196 21.14 2.46 4.51
C ALA A 196 20.92 2.39 2.99
N TYR A 197 21.06 1.20 2.40
CA TYR A 197 20.77 0.94 0.99
C TYR A 197 19.25 0.96 0.71
N ILE A 198 18.45 0.27 1.52
CA ILE A 198 16.98 0.32 1.44
C ILE A 198 16.46 1.76 1.64
N LYS A 199 17.00 2.50 2.61
CA LYS A 199 16.67 3.92 2.80
C LYS A 199 16.94 4.76 1.56
N TYR A 200 18.05 4.51 0.87
CA TYR A 200 18.37 5.17 -0.40
C TYR A 200 17.37 4.83 -1.51
N LEU A 201 16.98 3.57 -1.65
CA LEU A 201 15.99 3.15 -2.64
C LEU A 201 14.63 3.78 -2.34
N ASN A 202 14.17 3.76 -1.09
CA ASN A 202 12.91 4.40 -0.68
C ASN A 202 12.91 5.91 -0.96
N GLN A 203 14.01 6.61 -0.68
CA GLN A 203 14.15 8.03 -1.05
C GLN A 203 14.13 8.26 -2.56
N SER A 204 14.68 7.33 -3.34
CA SER A 204 14.69 7.41 -4.80
C SER A 204 13.31 7.09 -5.40
N ILE A 205 12.57 6.16 -4.80
CA ILE A 205 11.16 5.86 -5.15
C ILE A 205 10.28 7.08 -4.88
N GLN A 206 10.41 7.73 -3.72
CA GLN A 206 9.67 8.96 -3.41
C GLN A 206 9.93 10.05 -4.47
N LYS A 207 11.20 10.25 -4.85
CA LYS A 207 11.54 11.17 -5.95
C LYS A 207 10.96 10.73 -7.29
N ALA A 208 10.91 9.43 -7.57
CA ALA A 208 10.31 8.91 -8.79
C ALA A 208 8.81 9.17 -8.84
N HIS A 209 8.11 9.19 -7.70
CA HIS A 209 6.71 9.62 -7.63
C HIS A 209 6.55 11.13 -7.84
N GLU A 210 7.46 11.94 -7.29
CA GLU A 210 7.41 13.40 -7.45
C GLU A 210 7.61 13.84 -8.90
N VAL A 211 8.50 13.17 -9.65
CA VAL A 211 8.86 13.58 -11.02
C VAL A 211 8.27 12.69 -12.11
N GLY A 212 7.98 11.43 -11.79
CA GLY A 212 7.35 10.48 -12.69
C GLY A 212 5.85 10.69 -12.66
N GLY A 213 5.33 11.38 -13.68
CA GLY A 213 3.90 11.67 -13.76
C GLY A 213 3.00 10.42 -13.77
N ASN A 214 1.69 10.64 -13.65
CA ASN A 214 0.68 9.59 -13.45
C ASN A 214 0.23 8.86 -14.74
N ASN A 215 1.07 8.87 -15.79
CA ASN A 215 0.78 8.15 -17.03
C ASN A 215 1.23 6.69 -16.86
N TYR A 216 0.38 5.92 -16.20
CA TYR A 216 0.65 4.52 -15.90
C TYR A 216 0.39 3.60 -17.09
N TRP A 217 1.03 2.44 -17.07
CA TRP A 217 0.92 1.44 -18.13
C TRP A 217 -0.49 0.81 -18.14
N ASP A 218 -1.23 0.94 -19.24
CA ASP A 218 -2.56 0.33 -19.39
C ASP A 218 -2.42 -1.16 -19.76
N TYR A 219 -2.46 -2.03 -18.75
CA TYR A 219 -2.46 -3.49 -18.95
C TYR A 219 -3.74 -4.01 -19.63
N ASN A 220 -4.81 -3.20 -19.65
CA ASN A 220 -6.07 -3.50 -20.32
C ASN A 220 -6.10 -3.05 -21.80
N TYR A 221 -5.04 -2.42 -22.33
CA TYR A 221 -4.97 -1.91 -23.70
C TYR A 221 -5.39 -2.95 -24.76
N HIS A 222 -4.91 -4.20 -24.63
CA HIS A 222 -5.25 -5.29 -25.56
C HIS A 222 -6.63 -5.93 -25.32
N ARG A 223 -7.18 -5.80 -24.11
CA ARG A 223 -8.52 -6.33 -23.75
C ARG A 223 -9.60 -5.49 -24.43
N LYS A 224 -9.46 -4.16 -24.38
CA LYS A 224 -10.35 -3.19 -25.05
C LYS A 224 -10.40 -3.35 -26.57
N THR A 225 -9.28 -3.70 -27.21
CA THR A 225 -9.24 -3.88 -28.68
C THR A 225 -9.98 -5.13 -29.14
N ARG A 226 -10.09 -6.16 -28.30
CA ARG A 226 -10.78 -7.42 -28.64
C ARG A 226 -12.29 -7.33 -28.48
N GLU A 227 -12.77 -6.50 -27.56
CA GLU A 227 -14.20 -6.24 -27.36
C GLU A 227 -14.76 -5.32 -28.43
N ALA A 228 -13.99 -4.34 -28.93
CA ALA A 228 -14.40 -3.45 -30.01
C ALA A 228 -14.48 -4.12 -31.41
N VAL A 229 -14.00 -5.37 -31.53
CA VAL A 229 -13.97 -6.16 -32.78
C VAL A 229 -15.01 -7.30 -32.74
N ARG A 230 -15.77 -7.44 -31.65
CA ARG A 230 -16.95 -8.31 -31.56
C ARG A 230 -18.24 -7.52 -31.73
#